data_AF-A0A496Z970-F1
#
_entry.id   AF-A0A496Z970-F1
#
_cell.length_a   1.000
_cell.length_b   1.000
_cell.length_c   1.000
_cell.angle_alpha   90.00
_cell.angle_beta   90.00
_cell.angle_gamma   90.00
#
_symmetry.space_group_name_H-M   'P 1'
#
loop_
_entity.id
_entity.type
_entity.pdbx_description
1 polymer ?
#
loop_
_entity_poly.entity_id
_entity_poly.type
_entity_poly.pdbx_seq_one_letter_code
_entity_poly.pdbx_strand_id
1 'polypeptide(L)'
;MDAIIDIPPINAHLESETIAYTSKILQQLANRLEKQRRALVLDVGTVCNENINFFAQRAKKLFVCDIFAHMNRYQSSGLKTKSVWRHLDYAPNSFDVINLWNLVEHLNDNDAKRLTEICSKIVKKKGLLFVIENDVSAQAVSSFVIGENFQISLRPQSHLDFPWYCRHNRAVISLFTSFSTVKIFQYRKGIREFLFQL
;
A
#
# COMPACT_ATOMS: atom_id res chain seq x y z
N MET A 1 -59.42 -19.45 7.38
CA MET A 1 -58.18 -20.25 7.50
C MET A 1 -57.21 -19.60 6.53
N ASP A 2 -56.55 -18.54 6.99
CA ASP A 2 -55.63 -17.77 6.16
C ASP A 2 -54.21 -18.26 6.41
N ALA A 3 -53.55 -18.72 5.36
CA ALA A 3 -52.16 -19.14 5.41
C ALA A 3 -51.28 -17.88 5.45
N ILE A 4 -50.70 -17.60 6.61
CA ILE A 4 -49.64 -16.62 6.77
C ILE A 4 -48.39 -17.20 6.10
N ILE A 5 -48.03 -16.68 4.94
CA ILE A 5 -46.74 -16.93 4.31
C ILE A 5 -45.72 -16.08 5.07
N ASP A 6 -44.92 -16.74 5.91
CA ASP A 6 -43.77 -16.13 6.56
C ASP A 6 -42.75 -15.73 5.49
N ILE A 7 -42.71 -14.44 5.15
CA ILE A 7 -41.66 -13.88 4.31
C ILE A 7 -40.44 -13.72 5.23
N PRO A 8 -39.34 -14.46 5.00
CA PRO A 8 -38.16 -14.32 5.84
C PRO A 8 -37.60 -12.89 5.68
N PRO A 9 -37.01 -12.31 6.74
CA PRO A 9 -36.44 -10.97 6.67
C PRO A 9 -35.33 -10.94 5.62
N ILE A 10 -35.34 -9.90 4.76
CA ILE A 10 -34.29 -9.60 3.77
C ILE A 10 -33.04 -9.10 4.51
N ASN A 11 -32.43 -9.95 5.33
CA ASN A 11 -31.14 -9.75 5.97
C ASN A 11 -30.47 -11.11 6.19
N ALA A 12 -30.37 -11.90 5.12
CA ALA A 12 -29.50 -13.07 5.09
C ALA A 12 -28.11 -12.63 4.60
N HIS A 13 -27.19 -12.49 5.56
CA HIS A 13 -25.73 -12.59 5.39
C HIS A 13 -25.12 -11.94 4.13
N LEU A 14 -24.89 -10.61 4.18
CA LEU A 14 -23.59 -10.11 3.72
C LEU A 14 -22.65 -10.16 4.92
N GLU A 15 -22.22 -11.37 5.29
CA GLU A 15 -20.88 -11.47 5.88
C GLU A 15 -19.94 -10.97 4.78
N SER A 16 -19.48 -9.73 4.89
CA SER A 16 -18.41 -9.24 4.03
C SER A 16 -17.22 -10.15 4.32
N GLU A 17 -17.02 -11.19 3.50
CA GLU A 17 -15.90 -12.11 3.66
C GLU A 17 -14.64 -11.26 3.81
N THR A 18 -14.06 -11.29 5.02
CA THR A 18 -12.88 -10.52 5.36
C THR A 18 -11.80 -10.88 4.35
N ILE A 19 -11.27 -9.88 3.63
CA ILE A 19 -10.20 -10.15 2.67
C ILE A 19 -8.97 -10.51 3.48
N ALA A 20 -8.60 -11.79 3.43
CA ALA A 20 -7.42 -12.33 4.08
C ALA A 20 -6.65 -13.19 3.07
N TYR A 21 -5.37 -12.93 2.89
CA TYR A 21 -4.52 -13.72 2.00
C TYR A 21 -3.06 -13.72 2.49
N THR A 22 -2.27 -14.72 2.09
CA THR A 22 -0.85 -14.78 2.44
C THR A 22 0.01 -14.13 1.37
N SER A 23 0.72 -13.07 1.76
CA SER A 23 1.62 -12.32 0.89
C SER A 23 2.89 -13.10 0.60
N LYS A 24 3.14 -13.36 -0.69
CA LYS A 24 4.35 -14.05 -1.16
C LYS A 24 5.51 -13.08 -1.30
N ILE A 25 5.24 -11.80 -1.56
CA ILE A 25 6.29 -10.78 -1.63
C ILE A 25 6.75 -10.40 -0.22
N LEU A 26 5.85 -10.21 0.75
CA LEU A 26 6.26 -9.93 2.13
C LEU A 26 7.11 -11.05 2.73
N GLN A 27 6.77 -12.32 2.47
CA GLN A 27 7.60 -13.44 2.92
C GLN A 27 9.03 -13.34 2.37
N GLN A 28 9.18 -12.98 1.09
CA GLN A 28 10.50 -12.82 0.47
C GLN A 28 11.25 -11.60 1.00
N LEU A 29 10.55 -10.48 1.20
CA LEU A 29 11.12 -9.27 1.77
C LEU A 29 11.60 -9.51 3.20
N ALA A 30 10.81 -10.17 4.04
CA ALA A 30 11.18 -10.52 5.40
C ALA A 30 12.46 -11.37 5.44
N ASN A 31 12.51 -12.45 4.65
CA ASN A 31 13.69 -13.30 4.53
C ASN A 31 14.94 -12.51 4.09
N ARG A 32 14.77 -11.49 3.24
CA ARG A 32 15.87 -10.63 2.80
C ARG A 32 16.31 -9.65 3.88
N LEU A 33 15.37 -9.01 4.57
CA LEU A 33 15.65 -8.07 5.66
C LEU A 33 16.36 -8.78 6.83
N GLU A 34 15.94 -9.99 7.17
CA GLU A 34 16.58 -10.80 8.22
C GLU A 34 18.02 -11.18 7.87
N LYS A 35 18.31 -11.46 6.59
CA LYS A 35 19.67 -11.67 6.09
C LYS A 35 20.48 -10.37 6.02
N GLN A 36 19.82 -9.25 5.72
CA GLN A 36 20.42 -7.93 5.60
C GLN A 36 20.09 -7.07 6.82
N ARG A 37 20.58 -7.46 8.00
CA ARG A 37 20.31 -6.80 9.32
C ARG A 37 20.64 -5.30 9.41
N ARG A 38 21.16 -4.70 8.34
CA ARG A 38 21.49 -3.27 8.23
C ARG A 38 20.54 -2.48 7.31
N ALA A 39 19.48 -3.11 6.81
CA ALA A 39 18.55 -2.49 5.88
C ALA A 39 17.79 -1.31 6.50
N LEU A 40 17.70 -0.21 5.76
CA LEU A 40 16.83 0.93 6.04
C LEU A 40 15.57 0.79 5.20
N VAL A 41 14.41 0.78 5.86
CA VAL A 41 13.10 0.59 5.23
C VAL A 41 12.28 1.86 5.36
N LEU A 42 11.64 2.28 4.27
CA LEU A 42 10.64 3.35 4.25
C LEU A 42 9.25 2.75 4.00
N ASP A 43 8.32 3.01 4.90
CA ASP A 43 6.94 2.56 4.83
C ASP A 43 6.02 3.74 4.52
N VAL A 44 5.33 3.70 3.36
CA VAL A 44 4.50 4.81 2.87
C VAL A 44 3.10 4.33 2.56
N GLY A 45 2.10 4.98 3.14
CA GLY A 45 0.69 4.63 2.97
C GLY A 45 -0.09 5.01 4.22
N THR A 46 -1.13 4.26 4.57
CA THR A 46 -1.75 4.39 5.90
C THR A 46 -0.93 3.62 6.93
N VAL A 47 -0.72 4.24 8.08
CA VAL A 47 0.16 3.67 9.10
C VAL A 47 -0.65 2.84 10.09
N CYS A 48 -0.17 1.63 10.39
CA CYS A 48 -0.73 0.80 11.45
C CYS A 48 0.37 0.13 12.29
N ASN A 49 0.05 -0.13 13.56
CA ASN A 49 1.02 -0.65 14.54
C ASN A 49 1.54 -2.04 14.15
N GLU A 50 0.69 -2.86 13.53
CA GLU A 50 1.04 -4.20 13.10
C GLU A 50 2.16 -4.19 12.07
N ASN A 51 2.07 -3.30 11.06
CA ASN A 51 3.11 -3.16 10.04
C ASN A 51 4.39 -2.57 10.63
N ILE A 52 4.28 -1.57 11.52
CA ILE A 52 5.43 -1.02 12.24
C ILE A 52 6.16 -2.13 13.00
N ASN A 53 5.45 -2.92 13.80
CA ASN A 53 6.02 -4.01 14.57
C ASN A 53 6.69 -5.05 13.67
N PHE A 54 6.04 -5.40 12.56
CA PHE A 54 6.57 -6.37 11.59
C PHE A 54 7.92 -5.94 11.01
N PHE A 55 8.05 -4.69 10.54
CA PHE A 55 9.29 -4.21 9.92
C PHE A 55 10.35 -3.78 10.94
N ALA A 56 9.97 -3.17 12.08
CA ALA A 56 10.90 -2.73 13.09
C ALA A 56 11.72 -3.87 13.70
N GLN A 57 11.15 -5.08 13.77
CA GLN A 57 11.85 -6.29 14.21
C GLN A 57 12.88 -6.83 13.19
N ARG A 58 12.77 -6.41 11.92
CA ARG A 58 13.54 -6.99 10.79
C ARG A 58 14.51 -6.02 10.13
N ALA A 59 14.24 -4.73 10.23
CA ALA A 59 15.07 -3.67 9.67
C ALA A 59 16.00 -3.08 10.73
N LYS A 60 17.11 -2.48 10.29
CA LYS A 60 17.97 -1.66 11.18
C LYS A 60 17.23 -0.40 11.64
N LYS A 61 16.48 0.20 10.72
CA LYS A 61 15.66 1.37 10.98
C LYS A 61 14.47 1.38 10.03
N LEU A 62 13.30 1.60 10.62
CA LEU A 62 12.06 1.83 9.91
C LEU A 62 11.77 3.34 9.91
N PHE A 63 11.48 3.87 8.73
CA PHE A 63 10.92 5.20 8.54
C PHE A 63 9.48 5.02 8.09
N VAL A 64 8.59 5.85 8.61
CA VAL A 64 7.15 5.70 8.40
C VAL A 64 6.61 7.04 7.95
N CYS A 65 5.82 7.03 6.88
CA CYS A 65 5.16 8.20 6.32
C CYS A 65 3.68 7.90 6.10
N ASP A 66 2.82 8.45 6.97
CA ASP A 66 1.38 8.46 6.74
C ASP A 66 1.01 9.50 5.68
N ILE A 67 1.26 9.16 4.41
CA ILE A 67 1.08 10.10 3.31
C ILE A 67 -0.40 10.48 3.14
N PHE A 68 -1.32 9.56 3.45
CA PHE A 68 -2.75 9.84 3.40
C PHE A 68 -3.18 10.85 4.46
N ALA A 69 -2.71 10.72 5.70
CA ALA A 69 -2.95 11.72 6.73
C ALA A 69 -2.39 13.09 6.34
N HIS A 70 -1.23 13.14 5.68
CA HIS A 70 -0.69 14.37 5.16
C HIS A 70 -1.58 14.95 4.05
N MET A 71 -1.94 14.17 3.02
CA MET A 71 -2.82 14.60 1.93
C MET A 71 -4.16 15.12 2.46
N ASN A 72 -4.76 14.44 3.44
CA ASN A 72 -6.05 14.82 4.02
C ASN A 72 -5.96 16.21 4.66
N ARG A 73 -4.90 16.47 5.44
CA ARG A 73 -4.67 17.80 6.04
C ARG A 73 -4.46 18.90 5.00
N TYR A 74 -3.81 18.62 3.87
CA TYR A 74 -3.66 19.61 2.79
C TYR A 74 -4.99 19.92 2.12
N GLN A 75 -5.81 18.91 1.85
CA GLN A 75 -7.16 19.11 1.29
C GLN A 75 -8.03 19.95 2.24
N SER A 76 -8.07 19.63 3.54
CA SER A 76 -8.90 20.35 4.51
C SER A 76 -8.44 21.78 4.78
N SER A 77 -7.16 22.10 4.58
CA SER A 77 -6.59 23.44 4.88
C SER A 77 -6.61 24.42 3.71
N GLY A 78 -7.02 23.98 2.51
CA GLY A 78 -7.03 24.83 1.30
C GLY A 78 -5.65 25.33 0.85
N LEU A 79 -4.57 24.81 1.44
CA LEU A 79 -3.20 25.22 1.16
C LEU A 79 -2.73 24.65 -0.19
N LYS A 80 -2.78 25.47 -1.24
CA LYS A 80 -2.39 25.09 -2.61
C LYS A 80 -0.88 24.91 -2.85
N THR A 81 0.01 25.19 -1.88
CA THR A 81 1.45 25.39 -2.19
C THR A 81 2.47 24.62 -1.35
N LYS A 82 2.05 23.69 -0.50
CA LYS A 82 2.99 22.75 0.13
C LYS A 82 2.79 21.38 -0.50
N SER A 83 3.68 21.06 -1.43
CA SER A 83 3.80 19.74 -2.04
C SER A 83 3.85 18.68 -0.94
N VAL A 84 2.83 17.81 -0.86
CA VAL A 84 2.76 16.70 0.11
C VAL A 84 4.04 15.85 0.07
N TRP A 85 4.69 15.83 -1.09
CA TRP A 85 5.94 15.16 -1.37
C TRP A 85 7.12 15.61 -0.52
N ARG A 86 7.06 16.76 0.17
CA ARG A 86 8.11 17.18 1.12
C ARG A 86 8.28 16.22 2.29
N HIS A 87 7.25 15.43 2.61
CA HIS A 87 7.32 14.37 3.62
C HIS A 87 8.19 13.17 3.17
N LEU A 88 8.62 13.18 1.90
CA LEU A 88 9.53 12.21 1.30
C LEU A 88 10.87 12.84 0.87
N ASP A 89 11.23 14.03 1.40
CA ASP A 89 12.48 14.73 1.08
C ASP A 89 13.68 14.13 1.82
N TYR A 90 14.04 12.91 1.43
CA TYR A 90 15.19 12.19 1.94
C TYR A 90 16.40 12.36 1.03
N ALA A 91 17.60 12.17 1.59
CA ALA A 91 18.83 12.15 0.79
C ALA A 91 18.77 11.04 -0.28
N PRO A 92 19.40 11.23 -1.46
CA PRO A 92 19.48 10.19 -2.47
C PRO A 92 20.11 8.89 -1.93
N ASN A 93 19.68 7.73 -2.43
CA ASN A 93 20.21 6.42 -2.03
C ASN A 93 20.12 6.14 -0.51
N SER A 94 19.06 6.60 0.16
CA SER A 94 18.85 6.39 1.58
C SER A 94 18.32 4.99 1.92
N PHE A 95 17.42 4.43 1.11
CA PHE A 95 16.63 3.26 1.50
C PHE A 95 17.02 1.98 0.75
N ASP A 96 17.05 0.86 1.47
CA ASP A 96 17.23 -0.47 0.89
C ASP A 96 15.91 -1.05 0.38
N VAL A 97 14.81 -0.72 1.06
CA VAL A 97 13.44 -1.10 0.70
C VAL A 97 12.51 0.10 0.90
N ILE A 98 11.60 0.31 -0.05
CA ILE A 98 10.47 1.22 0.09
C ILE A 98 9.20 0.39 -0.09
N ASN A 99 8.23 0.52 0.83
CA ASN A 99 6.91 -0.08 0.72
C ASN A 99 5.89 1.02 0.39
N LEU A 100 5.05 0.79 -0.61
CA LEU A 100 3.92 1.62 -0.99
C LEU A 100 2.63 0.83 -0.78
N TRP A 101 1.82 1.26 0.19
CA TRP A 101 0.59 0.59 0.58
C TRP A 101 -0.63 1.28 -0.01
N ASN A 102 -1.17 0.69 -1.10
CA ASN A 102 -2.39 1.10 -1.79
C ASN A 102 -2.43 2.60 -2.00
N LEU A 103 -1.41 3.10 -2.69
CA LEU A 103 -1.14 4.51 -2.81
C LEU A 103 -1.24 4.95 -4.26
N VAL A 104 -0.69 4.17 -5.19
CA VAL A 104 -0.58 4.60 -6.59
C VAL A 104 -1.96 4.81 -7.18
N GLU A 105 -2.93 3.94 -6.89
CA GLU A 105 -4.29 4.06 -7.39
C GLU A 105 -5.09 5.21 -6.76
N HIS A 106 -4.59 5.87 -5.72
CA HIS A 106 -5.20 7.08 -5.14
C HIS A 106 -4.57 8.39 -5.62
N LEU A 107 -3.62 8.32 -6.55
CA LEU A 107 -2.95 9.48 -7.12
C LEU A 107 -3.39 9.68 -8.57
N ASN A 108 -3.56 10.95 -8.97
CA ASN A 108 -3.65 11.28 -10.39
C ASN A 108 -2.32 10.98 -11.09
N ASP A 109 -2.28 11.02 -12.42
CA ASP A 109 -1.08 10.61 -13.18
C ASP A 109 0.17 11.45 -12.89
N ASN A 110 0.01 12.76 -12.66
CA ASN A 110 1.12 13.65 -12.33
C ASN A 110 1.72 13.30 -10.96
N ASP A 111 0.86 13.08 -9.98
CA ASP A 111 1.24 12.73 -8.62
C ASP A 111 1.83 11.31 -8.53
N ALA A 112 1.27 10.35 -9.27
CA ALA A 112 1.81 9.00 -9.38
C ALA A 112 3.21 9.02 -10.00
N LYS A 113 3.40 9.74 -11.12
CA LYS A 113 4.73 9.92 -11.73
C LYS A 113 5.70 10.61 -10.78
N ARG A 114 5.25 11.64 -10.06
CA ARG A 114 6.09 12.34 -9.09
C ARG A 114 6.56 11.42 -7.96
N LEU A 115 5.66 10.58 -7.44
CA LEU A 115 6.00 9.57 -6.44
C LEU A 115 7.07 8.61 -6.97
N THR A 116 6.94 8.11 -8.21
CA THR A 116 7.91 7.14 -8.75
C THR A 116 9.29 7.75 -8.98
N GLU A 117 9.36 9.02 -9.42
CA GLU A 117 10.61 9.80 -9.50
C GLU A 117 11.28 9.99 -8.13
N ILE A 118 10.48 10.26 -7.10
CA ILE A 118 11.01 10.39 -5.72
C ILE A 118 11.56 9.05 -5.26
N CYS A 119 10.80 7.97 -5.43
CA CYS A 119 11.22 6.62 -5.05
C CYS A 119 12.54 6.23 -5.72
N SER A 120 12.69 6.47 -7.04
CA SER A 120 13.93 6.11 -7.76
C SER A 120 15.14 6.93 -7.30
N LYS A 121 14.95 8.16 -6.84
CA LYS A 121 16.01 9.01 -6.28
C LYS A 121 16.46 8.54 -4.89
N ILE A 122 15.52 8.18 -4.02
CA ILE A 122 15.81 7.92 -2.60
C ILE A 122 16.11 6.45 -2.30
N VAL A 123 15.71 5.52 -3.17
CA VAL A 123 16.11 4.12 -3.05
C VAL A 123 17.56 3.93 -3.49
N LYS A 124 18.28 3.03 -2.83
CA LYS A 124 19.65 2.65 -3.22
C LYS A 124 19.63 1.88 -4.53
N LYS A 125 20.76 1.90 -5.26
CA LYS A 125 21.02 0.94 -6.35
C LYS A 125 20.77 -0.49 -5.89
N LYS A 126 20.07 -1.30 -6.69
CA LYS A 126 19.63 -2.67 -6.36
C LYS A 126 18.65 -2.78 -5.19
N GLY A 127 18.18 -1.65 -4.66
CA GLY A 127 17.15 -1.57 -3.64
C GLY A 127 15.79 -1.96 -4.21
N LEU A 128 14.87 -2.28 -3.31
CA LEU A 128 13.56 -2.83 -3.68
C LEU A 128 12.45 -1.84 -3.44
N LEU A 129 11.44 -1.89 -4.30
CA LEU A 129 10.17 -1.23 -4.10
C LEU A 129 9.08 -2.30 -4.05
N PHE A 130 8.40 -2.38 -2.91
CA PHE A 130 7.20 -3.19 -2.75
C PHE A 130 5.99 -2.29 -2.94
N VAL A 131 5.10 -2.67 -3.84
CA VAL A 131 3.85 -1.96 -4.11
C VAL A 131 2.71 -2.95 -3.97
N ILE A 132 1.68 -2.55 -3.25
CA ILE A 132 0.45 -3.31 -3.15
C ILE A 132 -0.73 -2.41 -3.48
N GLU A 133 -1.61 -2.88 -4.35
CA GLU A 133 -2.78 -2.15 -4.82
C GLU A 133 -4.00 -3.06 -4.77
N ASN A 134 -5.20 -2.49 -4.72
CA ASN A 134 -6.45 -3.22 -4.66
C ASN A 134 -7.49 -2.68 -5.63
N ASP A 135 -7.94 -3.57 -6.53
CA ASP A 135 -8.90 -3.28 -7.60
C ASP A 135 -10.37 -3.46 -7.16
N VAL A 136 -10.65 -3.82 -5.89
CA VAL A 136 -12.03 -3.85 -5.41
C VAL A 136 -12.54 -2.42 -5.38
N SER A 137 -13.74 -2.22 -5.93
CA SER A 137 -14.61 -1.05 -5.93
C SER A 137 -14.88 -0.36 -4.57
N ALA A 138 -14.06 -0.62 -3.56
CA ALA A 138 -14.07 0.04 -2.28
C ALA A 138 -13.57 1.48 -2.46
N GLN A 139 -14.51 2.42 -2.48
CA GLN A 139 -14.27 3.86 -2.46
C GLN A 139 -13.40 4.33 -1.27
N ALA A 140 -13.18 3.47 -0.27
CA ALA A 140 -12.44 3.82 0.94
C ALA A 140 -11.00 3.31 0.91
N VAL A 141 -10.05 4.21 1.20
CA VAL A 141 -8.67 3.85 1.52
C VAL A 141 -8.67 2.80 2.63
N SER A 142 -7.81 1.79 2.51
CA SER A 142 -7.69 0.72 3.51
C SER A 142 -6.24 0.53 3.94
N SER A 143 -6.06 0.24 5.22
CA SER A 143 -4.78 -0.23 5.75
C SER A 143 -4.64 -1.72 5.49
N PHE A 144 -3.50 -2.14 4.96
CA PHE A 144 -3.15 -3.53 4.72
C PHE A 144 -2.39 -4.03 5.94
N VAL A 145 -3.10 -4.68 6.85
CA VAL A 145 -2.62 -5.05 8.17
C VAL A 145 -1.93 -6.42 8.09
N ILE A 146 -0.64 -6.44 8.42
CA ILE A 146 0.16 -7.66 8.47
C ILE A 146 -0.14 -8.42 9.76
N GLY A 147 -0.67 -9.64 9.61
CA GLY A 147 -0.85 -10.61 10.68
C GLY A 147 0.25 -11.68 10.70
N GLU A 148 -0.04 -12.77 11.41
CA GLU A 148 0.85 -13.93 11.48
C GLU A 148 1.02 -14.60 10.12
N ASN A 149 2.15 -15.30 9.95
CA ASN A 149 2.45 -16.09 8.75
C ASN A 149 2.31 -15.28 7.44
N PHE A 150 2.61 -13.98 7.48
CA PHE A 150 2.49 -13.05 6.34
C PHE A 150 1.07 -12.93 5.78
N GLN A 151 0.05 -13.23 6.60
CA GLN A 151 -1.33 -12.95 6.24
C GLN A 151 -1.54 -11.44 6.22
N ILE A 152 -2.22 -10.94 5.19
CA ILE A 152 -2.65 -9.55 5.10
C ILE A 152 -4.16 -9.53 5.20
N SER A 153 -4.68 -8.64 6.04
CA SER A 153 -6.09 -8.29 6.13
C SER A 153 -6.29 -6.81 5.79
N LEU A 154 -7.49 -6.42 5.35
CA LEU A 154 -7.82 -5.02 5.09
C LEU A 154 -8.58 -4.40 6.27
N ARG A 155 -8.14 -3.21 6.70
CA ARG A 155 -8.83 -2.37 7.68
C ARG A 155 -9.25 -1.05 7.02
N PRO A 156 -10.53 -0.87 6.68
CA PRO A 156 -11.02 0.36 6.06
C PRO A 156 -10.70 1.61 6.88
N GLN A 157 -10.38 2.71 6.21
CA GLN A 157 -10.14 4.03 6.79
C GLN A 157 -11.21 5.00 6.29
N SER A 158 -12.44 4.86 6.80
CA SER A 158 -13.62 5.62 6.34
C SER A 158 -13.53 7.14 6.47
N HIS A 159 -12.57 7.65 7.22
CA HIS A 159 -12.29 9.08 7.35
C HIS A 159 -11.40 9.64 6.23
N LEU A 160 -10.92 8.79 5.32
CA LEU A 160 -10.10 9.14 4.18
C LEU A 160 -10.91 8.98 2.89
N ASP A 161 -11.30 10.10 2.30
CA ASP A 161 -12.05 10.16 1.04
C ASP A 161 -11.11 10.67 -0.07
N PHE A 162 -10.51 9.73 -0.78
CA PHE A 162 -9.59 10.03 -1.87
C PHE A 162 -10.09 9.45 -3.18
N PRO A 163 -9.90 10.16 -4.31
CA PRO A 163 -10.23 9.61 -5.62
C PRO A 163 -9.48 8.30 -5.82
N TRP A 164 -10.13 7.37 -6.52
CA TRP A 164 -9.54 6.14 -6.96
C TRP A 164 -9.46 6.13 -8.49
N TYR A 165 -8.29 5.78 -9.00
CA TYR A 165 -7.96 5.72 -10.41
C TYR A 165 -7.63 4.27 -10.75
N CYS A 166 -8.57 3.58 -11.40
CA CYS A 166 -8.39 2.21 -11.84
C CYS A 166 -7.17 2.10 -12.76
N ARG A 167 -6.17 1.30 -12.36
CA ARG A 167 -4.98 1.04 -13.19
C ARG A 167 -4.73 -0.44 -13.30
N HIS A 168 -4.88 -1.00 -14.50
CA HIS A 168 -4.44 -2.38 -14.75
C HIS A 168 -2.92 -2.54 -14.60
N ASN A 169 -2.44 -3.79 -14.48
CA ASN A 169 -1.02 -4.09 -14.19
C ASN A 169 -0.05 -3.37 -15.13
N ARG A 170 -0.35 -3.32 -16.44
CA ARG A 170 0.50 -2.62 -17.41
C ARG A 170 0.65 -1.13 -17.10
N ALA A 171 -0.44 -0.47 -16.66
CA ALA A 171 -0.40 0.94 -16.29
C ALA A 171 0.46 1.15 -15.04
N VAL A 172 0.29 0.32 -14.00
CA VAL A 172 1.14 0.36 -12.79
C VAL A 172 2.60 0.15 -13.15
N ILE A 173 2.93 -0.90 -13.92
CA ILE A 173 4.31 -1.18 -14.34
C ILE A 173 4.91 0.00 -15.13
N SER A 174 4.11 0.65 -15.99
CA SER A 174 4.58 1.79 -16.78
C SER A 174 4.91 3.04 -15.96
N LEU A 175 4.40 3.16 -14.73
CA LEU A 175 4.78 4.23 -13.81
C LEU A 175 6.17 4.00 -13.20
N PHE A 176 6.62 2.74 -13.12
CA PHE A 176 7.89 2.33 -12.50
C PHE A 176 8.96 1.96 -13.55
N THR A 177 9.03 2.67 -14.68
CA THR A 177 9.98 2.38 -15.78
C THR A 177 11.45 2.49 -15.41
N SER A 178 11.80 3.24 -14.36
CA SER A 178 13.16 3.27 -13.81
C SER A 178 13.55 1.98 -13.09
N PHE A 179 12.60 1.08 -12.85
CA PHE A 179 12.79 -0.17 -12.13
C PHE A 179 12.54 -1.38 -13.02
N SER A 180 13.27 -2.46 -12.74
CA SER A 180 12.96 -3.78 -13.26
C SER A 180 11.85 -4.44 -12.44
N THR A 181 10.95 -5.15 -13.10
CA THR A 181 9.94 -5.98 -12.43
C THR A 181 10.58 -7.29 -11.98
N VAL A 182 10.57 -7.57 -10.68
CA VAL A 182 11.11 -8.81 -10.10
C VAL A 182 10.01 -9.87 -10.03
N LYS A 183 8.87 -9.53 -9.42
CA LYS A 183 7.70 -10.41 -9.28
C LYS A 183 6.41 -9.61 -9.25
N ILE A 184 5.34 -10.25 -9.71
CA ILE A 184 3.97 -9.76 -9.58
C ILE A 184 3.12 -10.93 -9.11
N PHE A 185 2.29 -10.71 -8.10
CA PHE A 185 1.26 -11.66 -7.68
C PHE A 185 -0.10 -10.99 -7.73
N GLN A 186 -1.08 -11.72 -8.24
CA GLN A 186 -2.47 -11.31 -8.22
C GLN A 186 -3.25 -12.31 -7.37
N TYR A 187 -4.03 -11.77 -6.45
CA TYR A 187 -4.82 -12.52 -5.49
C TYR A 187 -6.31 -12.39 -5.79
N ARG A 188 -7.13 -13.11 -5.04
CA ARG A 188 -8.59 -12.93 -5.09
C ARG A 188 -8.95 -11.50 -4.70
N LYS A 189 -10.13 -11.05 -5.17
CA LYS A 189 -10.67 -9.73 -4.85
C LYS A 189 -9.69 -8.61 -5.23
N GLY A 190 -9.16 -8.63 -6.45
CA GLY A 190 -8.45 -7.48 -7.02
C GLY A 190 -7.10 -7.09 -6.40
N ILE A 191 -6.63 -7.78 -5.36
CA ILE A 191 -5.37 -7.44 -4.71
C ILE A 191 -4.19 -7.85 -5.59
N ARG A 192 -3.26 -6.93 -5.74
CA ARG A 192 -2.05 -7.11 -6.56
C ARG A 192 -0.84 -6.64 -5.79
N GLU A 193 0.19 -7.46 -5.80
CA GLU A 193 1.48 -7.15 -5.23
C GLU A 193 2.54 -7.11 -6.33
N PHE A 194 3.35 -6.07 -6.31
CA PHE A 194 4.45 -5.87 -7.23
C PHE A 194 5.73 -5.72 -6.42
N LEU A 195 6.78 -6.41 -6.86
CA LEU A 195 8.12 -6.23 -6.37
C LEU A 195 8.99 -5.73 -7.51
N PHE A 196 9.52 -4.53 -7.37
CA PHE A 196 10.43 -3.91 -8.32
C PHE A 196 11.83 -3.77 -7.73
N GLN A 197 12.84 -3.66 -8.59
CA GLN A 197 14.23 -3.39 -8.23
C GLN A 197 14.83 -2.29 -9.10
N LEU A 198 15.50 -1.32 -8.45
CA LEU A 198 16.25 -0.25 -9.13
C LEU A 198 17.57 -0.77 -9.71
#